data_AF-A0A5N6J9I9-F1
#
_entry.id   AF-A0A5N6J9I9-F1
#
_cell.length_a   1.000
_cell.length_b   1.000
_cell.length_c   1.000
_cell.angle_alpha   90.00
_cell.angle_beta   90.00
_cell.angle_gamma   90.00
#
_symmetry.space_group_name_H-M   'P 1'
#
loop_
_entity.id
_entity.type
_entity.pdbx_description
1 polymer ?
#
loop_
_entity_poly.entity_id
_entity_poly.type
_entity_poly.pdbx_seq_one_letter_code
_entity_poly.pdbx_strand_id
1 'polypeptide(L)'
;MGRWGWRLFEGDQDLDAACCLAESLRIQTDDWEHSMSSIVHQTNMLADEGTRAFYRTEEYKRELENEIVPYVRAKFDTDDFGDRFFAASCAKENDQTCLPAKYSAIILGALMMRAGAKIRAEDLQHLRDLVPQIHCSS
;
A
#
# COMPACT_ATOMS: atom_id res chain seq x y z
N MET A 1 -9.59 15.39 -15.82
CA MET A 1 -9.13 14.53 -14.70
C MET A 1 -7.86 13.84 -15.18
N GLY A 2 -6.69 14.35 -14.77
CA GLY A 2 -5.40 13.84 -15.23
C GLY A 2 -5.18 12.41 -14.76
N ARG A 3 -4.69 11.56 -15.66
CA ARG A 3 -4.29 10.18 -15.37
C ARG A 3 -3.27 10.17 -14.23
N TRP A 4 -3.64 9.63 -13.08
CA TRP A 4 -2.69 9.10 -12.10
C TRP A 4 -2.04 7.89 -12.78
N GLY A 5 -0.89 8.09 -13.40
CA GLY A 5 -0.45 7.18 -14.45
C GLY A 5 1.05 7.21 -14.66
N TRP A 6 1.80 6.94 -13.60
CA TRP A 6 3.05 6.19 -13.69
C TRP A 6 3.11 5.21 -12.51
N ARG A 7 2.71 3.96 -12.78
CA ARG A 7 3.41 2.75 -12.31
C ARG A 7 3.59 2.49 -10.80
N LEU A 8 2.76 3.04 -9.92
CA LEU A 8 2.78 2.65 -8.50
C LEU A 8 2.59 1.13 -8.37
N PHE A 9 3.51 0.49 -7.66
CA PHE A 9 3.62 -0.97 -7.53
C PHE A 9 4.02 -1.69 -8.83
N GLU A 10 4.68 -1.05 -9.80
CA GLU A 10 5.33 -1.76 -10.91
C GLU A 10 6.85 -1.84 -10.74
N GLY A 11 7.45 -1.00 -9.88
CA GLY A 11 8.87 -1.01 -9.53
C GLY A 11 9.15 -1.70 -8.19
N ASP A 12 10.36 -2.27 -8.05
CA ASP A 12 10.80 -2.97 -6.83
C ASP A 12 10.69 -2.08 -5.58
N GLN A 13 11.04 -0.80 -5.69
CA GLN A 13 11.01 0.14 -4.57
C GLN A 13 9.60 0.35 -3.99
N ASP A 14 8.56 0.29 -4.81
CA ASP A 14 7.18 0.47 -4.37
C ASP A 14 6.67 -0.77 -3.64
N LEU A 15 7.10 -1.94 -4.11
CA LEU A 15 6.77 -3.24 -3.54
C LEU A 15 7.49 -3.40 -2.19
N ASP A 16 8.77 -3.04 -2.12
CA ASP A 16 9.55 -3.04 -0.88
C ASP A 16 8.93 -2.06 0.13
N ALA A 17 8.55 -0.85 -0.31
CA ALA A 17 7.89 0.12 0.56
C ALA A 17 6.54 -0.41 1.07
N ALA A 18 5.75 -1.11 0.24
CA ALA A 18 4.49 -1.71 0.66
C ALA A 18 4.69 -2.86 1.67
N CYS A 19 5.70 -3.70 1.46
CA CYS A 19 6.06 -4.80 2.35
C CYS A 19 6.56 -4.31 3.72
N CYS A 20 7.39 -3.27 3.74
CA CYS A 20 7.99 -2.74 4.96
C CYS A 20 7.14 -1.65 5.65
N LEU A 21 5.98 -1.30 5.09
CA LEU A 21 5.18 -0.15 5.56
C LEU A 21 4.78 -0.28 7.03
N ALA A 22 4.22 -1.43 7.43
CA ALA A 22 3.76 -1.67 8.79
C ALA A 22 4.91 -1.54 9.81
N GLU A 23 6.05 -2.17 9.51
CA GLU A 23 7.24 -2.13 10.35
C GLU A 23 7.80 -0.70 10.46
N SER A 24 7.92 0.03 9.34
CA SER A 24 8.42 1.41 9.31
C SER A 24 7.57 2.35 10.18
N LEU A 25 6.26 2.10 10.22
CA LEU A 25 5.32 2.88 11.01
C LEU A 25 5.16 2.35 12.44
N ARG A 26 5.82 1.23 12.79
CA ARG A 26 5.73 0.51 14.08
C ARG A 26 4.31 0.08 14.42
N ILE A 27 3.57 -0.35 13.40
CA ILE A 27 2.22 -0.87 13.55
C ILE A 27 2.29 -2.38 13.49
N GLN A 28 1.76 -3.05 14.51
CA GLN A 28 1.68 -4.50 14.55
C GLN A 28 0.54 -4.98 13.66
N THR A 29 0.89 -5.72 12.61
CA THR A 29 -0.06 -6.39 11.70
C THR A 29 0.25 -7.89 11.59
N ASP A 30 1.06 -8.43 12.51
CA ASP A 30 1.55 -9.81 12.46
C ASP A 30 0.43 -10.85 12.61
N ASP A 31 -0.68 -10.46 13.23
CA ASP A 31 -1.88 -11.29 13.41
C ASP A 31 -2.80 -11.31 12.18
N TRP A 32 -2.41 -10.67 11.07
CA TRP A 32 -3.23 -10.62 9.85
C TRP A 32 -2.97 -11.86 9.00
N GLU A 33 -4.04 -12.54 8.61
CA GLU A 33 -4.01 -13.68 7.70
C GLU A 33 -3.48 -13.27 6.32
N HIS A 34 -3.89 -12.08 5.86
CA HIS A 34 -3.34 -11.45 4.67
C HIS A 34 -2.78 -10.07 5.01
N SER A 35 -1.51 -9.86 4.69
CA SER A 35 -0.84 -8.57 4.89
C SER A 35 -1.37 -7.52 3.91
N MET A 36 -1.12 -6.24 4.18
CA MET A 36 -1.46 -5.16 3.25
C MET A 36 -0.70 -5.29 1.92
N SER A 37 0.53 -5.79 1.92
CA SER A 37 1.30 -6.02 0.68
C SER A 37 0.69 -7.14 -0.18
N SER A 38 -0.14 -8.02 0.40
CA SER A 38 -0.74 -9.14 -0.32
C SER A 38 -1.65 -8.69 -1.46
N ILE A 39 -2.19 -7.47 -1.40
CA ILE A 39 -3.03 -6.92 -2.49
C ILE A 39 -2.21 -6.44 -3.70
N VAL A 40 -0.90 -6.24 -3.55
CA VAL A 40 0.03 -5.75 -4.60
C VAL A 40 1.01 -6.81 -5.09
N HIS A 41 0.90 -8.05 -4.61
CA HIS A 41 1.73 -9.15 -5.09
C HIS A 41 1.56 -9.36 -6.59
N GLN A 42 2.69 -9.43 -7.31
CA GLN A 42 2.70 -9.50 -8.76
C GLN A 42 3.90 -10.26 -9.30
N THR A 43 3.83 -10.57 -10.60
CA THR A 43 4.79 -11.42 -11.30
C THR A 43 6.18 -10.81 -11.50
N ASN A 44 6.37 -9.54 -11.17
CA ASN A 44 7.64 -8.83 -11.29
C ASN A 44 8.38 -8.65 -9.95
N MET A 45 7.79 -9.09 -8.83
CA MET A 45 8.50 -9.12 -7.55
C MET A 45 9.73 -10.03 -7.62
N LEU A 46 10.73 -9.75 -6.78
CA LEU A 46 11.88 -10.61 -6.47
C LEU A 46 11.47 -11.89 -5.71
N ALA A 47 10.43 -12.56 -6.20
CA ALA A 47 9.97 -13.87 -5.74
C ALA A 47 10.57 -14.98 -6.61
N ASP A 48 10.66 -16.18 -6.07
CA ASP A 48 11.10 -17.35 -6.82
C ASP A 48 10.15 -17.66 -8.00
N GLU A 49 10.64 -18.48 -8.94
CA GLU A 49 9.90 -18.80 -10.16
C GLU A 49 8.54 -19.47 -9.88
N GLY A 50 8.45 -20.32 -8.86
CA GLY A 50 7.21 -20.99 -8.47
C GLY A 50 6.18 -20.00 -7.95
N THR A 51 6.60 -19.09 -7.06
CA THR A 51 5.74 -18.02 -6.54
C THR A 51 5.27 -17.06 -7.63
N ARG A 52 6.16 -16.68 -8.56
CA ARG A 52 5.78 -15.83 -9.70
C ARG A 52 4.79 -16.53 -10.64
N ALA A 53 4.93 -17.83 -10.85
CA ALA A 53 3.99 -18.63 -11.63
C ALA A 53 2.63 -18.73 -10.94
N PHE A 54 2.61 -18.91 -9.61
CA PHE A 54 1.38 -18.91 -8.81
C PHE A 54 0.60 -17.59 -8.97
N TYR A 55 1.26 -16.43 -8.90
CA TYR A 55 0.59 -15.14 -9.09
C TYR A 55 -0.01 -14.92 -10.49
N ARG A 56 0.33 -15.76 -11.48
CA ARG A 56 -0.28 -15.73 -12.83
C ARG A 56 -1.53 -16.61 -12.95
N THR A 57 -1.82 -17.42 -11.94
CA THR A 57 -2.94 -18.35 -11.99
C THR A 57 -4.27 -17.61 -11.86
N GLU A 58 -5.30 -18.13 -12.54
CA GLU A 58 -6.68 -17.64 -12.34
C GLU A 58 -7.20 -17.98 -10.94
N GLU A 59 -6.65 -19.01 -10.29
CA GLU A 59 -6.93 -19.35 -8.90
C GLU A 59 -6.50 -18.20 -7.97
N TYR A 60 -5.24 -17.78 -8.04
CA TYR A 60 -4.75 -16.66 -7.26
C TYR A 60 -5.51 -15.36 -7.55
N LYS A 61 -5.86 -15.11 -8.82
CA LYS A 61 -6.66 -13.93 -9.17
C LYS A 61 -8.02 -13.92 -8.49
N ARG A 62 -8.68 -15.08 -8.39
CA ARG A 62 -9.96 -15.23 -7.66
C ARG A 62 -9.78 -15.09 -6.17
N GLU A 63 -8.74 -15.68 -5.60
CA GLU A 63 -8.39 -15.53 -4.18
C GLU A 63 -8.13 -14.05 -3.83
N LEU A 64 -7.35 -13.37 -4.67
CA LEU A 64 -7.05 -11.95 -4.52
C LEU A 64 -8.33 -11.09 -4.50
N GLU A 65 -9.23 -11.31 -5.46
CA GLU A 65 -10.47 -10.54 -5.59
C GLU A 65 -11.51 -10.85 -4.52
N ASN A 66 -11.66 -12.12 -4.13
CA ASN A 66 -12.77 -12.57 -3.28
C ASN A 66 -12.40 -12.77 -1.81
N GLU A 67 -11.11 -12.95 -1.49
CA GLU A 67 -10.65 -13.27 -0.13
C GLU A 67 -9.68 -12.19 0.37
N ILE A 68 -8.56 -11.98 -0.32
CA ILE A 68 -7.48 -11.10 0.14
C ILE A 68 -7.92 -9.63 0.19
N VAL A 69 -8.43 -9.08 -0.92
CA VAL A 69 -8.85 -7.67 -0.98
C VAL A 69 -9.98 -7.38 0.01
N PRO A 70 -11.06 -8.18 0.09
CA PRO A 70 -12.10 -7.99 1.09
C PRO A 70 -11.61 -8.09 2.54
N TYR A 71 -10.69 -9.02 2.83
CA TYR A 71 -10.09 -9.16 4.15
C TYR A 71 -9.32 -7.89 4.55
N VAL A 72 -8.41 -7.43 3.69
CA VAL A 72 -7.58 -6.25 3.95
C VAL A 72 -8.44 -5.00 4.05
N ARG A 73 -9.46 -4.85 3.21
CA ARG A 73 -10.45 -3.76 3.31
C ARG A 73 -11.14 -3.75 4.67
N ALA A 74 -11.66 -4.90 5.11
CA ALA A 74 -12.35 -5.00 6.39
C ALA A 74 -11.42 -4.63 7.55
N LYS A 75 -10.15 -5.03 7.51
CA LYS A 75 -9.14 -4.63 8.50
C LYS A 75 -8.88 -3.13 8.51
N PHE A 76 -8.78 -2.48 7.35
CA PHE A 76 -8.66 -1.03 7.28
C PHE A 76 -9.89 -0.31 7.85
N ASP A 77 -11.09 -0.83 7.56
CA ASP A 77 -12.35 -0.22 7.98
C ASP A 77 -12.72 -0.54 9.45
N THR A 78 -12.06 -1.50 10.11
CA THR A 78 -12.33 -1.89 11.50
C THR A 78 -11.73 -0.89 12.47
N ASP A 79 -12.51 -0.41 13.44
CA ASP A 79 -12.08 0.52 14.51
C ASP A 79 -11.31 1.75 13.99
N ASP A 80 -11.68 2.23 12.80
CA ASP A 80 -11.04 3.31 12.06
C ASP A 80 -9.51 3.12 11.96
N PHE A 81 -9.07 1.87 11.83
CA PHE A 81 -7.65 1.51 11.77
C PHE A 81 -6.95 2.22 10.60
N GLY A 82 -7.58 2.26 9.42
CA GLY A 82 -7.06 2.95 8.24
C GLY A 82 -6.81 4.43 8.49
N ASP A 83 -7.76 5.12 9.12
CA ASP A 83 -7.63 6.55 9.44
C ASP A 83 -6.52 6.80 10.49
N ARG A 84 -6.47 5.97 11.53
CA ARG A 84 -5.39 6.01 12.55
C ARG A 84 -4.02 5.75 11.92
N PHE A 85 -3.96 4.82 10.98
CA PHE A 85 -2.74 4.46 10.29
C PHE A 85 -2.27 5.60 9.38
N PHE A 86 -3.21 6.21 8.66
CA PHE A 86 -2.94 7.37 7.82
C PHE A 86 -2.42 8.56 8.65
N ALA A 87 -3.06 8.84 9.79
CA ALA A 87 -2.60 9.89 10.71
C ALA A 87 -1.20 9.61 11.26
N ALA A 88 -0.89 8.35 11.60
CA ALA A 88 0.45 7.94 12.04
C ALA A 88 1.50 8.09 10.94
N SER A 89 1.13 7.81 9.69
CA SER A 89 1.99 8.06 8.53
C SER A 89 2.25 9.55 8.34
N CYS A 90 1.20 10.38 8.40
CA CYS A 90 1.30 11.83 8.28
C CYS A 90 2.20 12.46 9.35
N ALA A 91 2.09 11.98 10.60
CA ALA A 91 2.91 12.46 11.71
C ALA A 91 4.41 12.21 11.49
N LYS A 92 4.76 11.20 10.71
CA LYS A 92 6.15 10.82 10.40
C LYS A 92 6.66 11.41 9.09
N GLU A 93 5.86 12.15 8.33
CA GLU A 93 6.24 12.64 6.99
C GLU A 93 7.51 13.50 6.93
N ASN A 94 7.90 14.10 8.05
CA ASN A 94 9.12 14.91 8.17
C ASN A 94 10.33 14.14 8.72
N ASP A 95 10.16 12.85 9.08
CA ASP A 95 11.24 12.01 9.57
C ASP A 95 12.10 11.52 8.40
N GLN A 96 13.41 11.77 8.45
CA GLN A 96 14.37 11.48 7.38
C GLN A 96 14.91 10.03 7.37
N THR A 97 14.20 9.07 7.95
CA THR A 97 14.72 7.71 8.14
C THR A 97 14.34 6.77 6.99
N CYS A 98 15.33 6.47 6.13
CA CYS A 98 15.41 5.34 5.19
C CYS A 98 14.48 5.34 3.95
N LEU A 99 13.19 5.60 4.11
CA LEU A 99 12.27 5.90 2.99
C LEU A 99 11.86 7.37 3.11
N PRO A 100 11.63 8.12 2.01
CA PRO A 100 11.04 9.44 2.14
C PRO A 100 9.71 9.25 2.85
N ALA A 101 9.54 9.72 4.08
CA ALA A 101 8.36 9.39 4.87
C ALA A 101 7.05 9.88 4.22
N LYS A 102 7.15 10.91 3.37
CA LYS A 102 6.10 11.34 2.43
C LYS A 102 5.69 10.25 1.44
N TYR A 103 6.64 9.46 0.97
CA TYR A 103 6.38 8.32 0.08
C TYR A 103 5.59 7.22 0.78
N SER A 104 5.85 6.95 2.06
CA SER A 104 5.09 5.98 2.85
C SER A 104 3.60 6.36 2.94
N ALA A 105 3.28 7.64 3.10
CA ALA A 105 1.89 8.11 3.09
C ALA A 105 1.22 7.88 1.73
N ILE A 106 1.94 8.09 0.63
CA ILE A 106 1.45 7.80 -0.73
C ILE A 106 1.20 6.30 -0.92
N ILE A 107 2.15 5.45 -0.52
CA ILE A 107 2.02 4.00 -0.61
C ILE A 107 0.83 3.51 0.22
N LEU A 108 0.67 4.01 1.45
CA LEU A 108 -0.49 3.70 2.29
C LEU A 108 -1.80 4.11 1.61
N GLY A 109 -1.88 5.34 1.11
CA GLY A 109 -3.06 5.84 0.40
C GLY A 109 -3.41 4.97 -0.82
N ALA A 110 -2.39 4.56 -1.59
CA ALA A 110 -2.57 3.69 -2.74
C ALA A 110 -3.06 2.28 -2.34
N LEU A 111 -2.54 1.71 -1.24
CA LEU A 111 -3.01 0.44 -0.69
C LEU A 111 -4.46 0.52 -0.23
N MET A 112 -4.84 1.58 0.48
CA MET A 112 -6.23 1.80 0.92
C MET A 112 -7.18 1.95 -0.29
N MET A 113 -6.77 2.69 -1.33
CA MET A 113 -7.55 2.81 -2.56
C MET A 113 -7.69 1.46 -3.28
N ARG A 114 -6.62 0.67 -3.35
CA ARG A 114 -6.62 -0.65 -3.99
C ARG A 114 -7.47 -1.66 -3.23
N ALA A 115 -7.50 -1.59 -1.91
CA ALA A 115 -8.40 -2.37 -1.07
C ALA A 115 -9.86 -1.90 -1.15
N GLY A 116 -10.11 -0.66 -1.63
CA GLY A 116 -11.43 -0.03 -1.57
C GLY A 116 -11.86 0.32 -0.14
N ALA A 117 -10.88 0.56 0.74
CA ALA A 117 -11.11 1.01 2.11
C ALA A 117 -11.64 2.45 2.15
N LYS A 118 -12.28 2.82 3.26
CA LYS A 118 -12.70 4.20 3.48
C LYS A 118 -11.46 5.10 3.61
N ILE A 119 -11.51 6.24 2.93
CA ILE A 119 -10.50 7.30 3.05
C ILE A 119 -11.25 8.61 3.20
N ARG A 120 -10.91 9.41 4.22
CA ARG A 120 -11.54 10.71 4.43
C ARG A 120 -11.21 11.65 3.28
N ALA A 121 -12.12 12.57 2.98
CA ALA A 121 -11.91 13.55 1.89
C ALA A 121 -10.68 14.43 2.13
N GLU A 122 -10.40 14.75 3.40
CA GLU A 122 -9.21 15.50 3.83
C GLU A 122 -7.92 14.73 3.54
N ASP A 123 -7.88 13.44 3.86
CA ASP A 123 -6.72 12.58 3.63
C ASP A 123 -6.46 12.38 2.13
N LEU A 124 -7.52 12.22 1.33
CA LEU A 124 -7.43 12.22 -0.13
C LEU A 124 -6.88 13.53 -0.70
N GLN A 125 -7.24 14.66 -0.09
CA GLN A 125 -6.72 15.96 -0.50
C GLN A 125 -5.25 16.11 -0.10
N HIS A 126 -4.88 15.69 1.11
CA HIS A 126 -3.50 15.66 1.56
C HIS A 126 -2.61 14.83 0.61
N LEU A 127 -3.06 13.65 0.20
CA LEU A 127 -2.35 12.84 -0.80
C LEU A 127 -2.15 13.58 -2.14
N ARG A 128 -3.17 14.29 -2.62
CA ARG A 128 -3.10 15.09 -3.86
C ARG A 128 -2.07 16.22 -3.75
N ASP A 129 -1.96 16.83 -2.58
CA ASP A 129 -1.04 17.93 -2.31
C ASP A 129 0.38 17.42 -2.06
N LEU A 130 0.54 16.17 -1.60
CA LEU A 130 1.80 15.52 -1.32
C LEU A 130 2.51 15.01 -2.58
N VAL A 131 1.76 14.44 -3.53
CA VAL A 131 2.29 13.86 -4.77
C VAL A 131 3.24 14.80 -5.53
N PRO A 132 2.92 16.08 -5.77
CA PRO A 132 3.81 17.01 -6.50
C PRO A 132 5.12 17.32 -5.77
N GLN A 133 5.21 17.06 -4.47
CA GLN A 133 6.40 17.36 -3.66
C GLN A 133 7.45 16.24 -3.78
N ILE A 134 7.05 15.05 -4.21
CA ILE A 134 7.96 13.91 -4.34
C ILE A 134 8.67 14.01 -5.68
N HIS A 135 9.99 14.20 -5.61
CA HIS A 135 10.84 14.22 -6.78
C HIS A 135 11.26 12.78 -7.10
N CYS A 136 10.53 12.14 -8.01
CA CYS A 136 10.98 10.88 -8.59
C CYS A 136 12.19 11.16 -9.48
N SER A 137 13.40 10.87 -8.98
CA SER A 137 14.59 10.85 -9.83
C SER A 137 14.50 9.58 -10.66
N SER A 138 14.32 9.72 -11.98
CA SER A 138 14.41 8.61 -12.93
C SER A 138 15.86 8.19 -13.15
#